data_AF-A0A101WF39-F1
#
_entry.id   AF-A0A101WF39-F1
#
_cell.length_a   1.000
_cell.length_b   1.000
_cell.length_c   1.000
_cell.angle_alpha   90.00
_cell.angle_beta   90.00
_cell.angle_gamma   90.00
#
_symmetry.space_group_name_H-M   'P 1'
#
loop_
_entity.id
_entity.type
_entity.pdbx_description
1 polymer ?
#
loop_
_entity_poly.entity_id
_entity_poly.type
_entity_poly.pdbx_seq_one_letter_code
_entity_poly.pdbx_strand_id
1 'polypeptide(L)' 'MIENRYGDVYEGEWTDGKKNGRGTYKFANGDIYEGEWKDGKKNGRGTYKFANGNLHEGE' A
#
# COMPACT_ATOMS: atom_id res chain seq x y z
N MET A 1 -15.83 7.30 -21.10
CA MET A 1 -14.51 6.95 -20.55
C MET A 1 -14.76 5.81 -19.56
N ILE A 2 -14.24 4.61 -19.80
CA ILE A 2 -14.43 3.48 -18.89
C ILE A 2 -13.41 3.68 -17.76
N GLU A 3 -13.85 4.24 -16.63
CA GLU A 3 -13.05 4.24 -15.41
C GLU A 3 -12.95 2.80 -14.93
N ASN A 4 -11.87 2.13 -15.32
CA ASN A 4 -11.46 0.87 -14.73
C ASN A 4 -11.15 1.10 -13.24
N ARG A 5 -12.19 1.00 -12.41
CA ARG A 5 -12.14 1.09 -10.96
C ARG A 5 -11.58 -0.23 -10.39
N TYR A 6 -10.39 -0.64 -10.83
CA TYR A 6 -9.76 -1.87 -10.38
C TYR A 6 -9.12 -1.65 -9.02
N GLY A 7 -9.93 -1.82 -7.97
CA GLY A 7 -9.54 -2.35 -6.67
C GLY A 7 -8.36 -1.72 -5.94
N ASP A 8 -8.03 -2.32 -4.81
CA ASP A 8 -6.73 -2.19 -4.19
C ASP A 8 -5.69 -3.01 -4.95
N VAL A 9 -4.49 -2.43 -5.10
CA VAL A 9 -3.35 -3.07 -5.76
C VAL A 9 -2.19 -3.10 -4.77
N TYR A 10 -1.58 -4.27 -4.63
CA TYR A 10 -0.35 -4.42 -3.87
C TYR A 10 0.80 -4.83 -4.78
N GLU A 11 1.87 -4.04 -4.73
CA GLU A 11 3.13 -4.29 -5.43
C GLU A 11 4.22 -4.42 -4.38
N GLY A 12 4.73 -5.64 -4.17
CA GLY A 12 5.72 -5.89 -3.13
C GLY A 12 5.98 -7.37 -2.96
N GLU A 13 6.71 -7.66 -1.89
CA GLU A 13 7.10 -9.01 -1.53
C GLU A 13 5.92 -9.80 -0.93
N TRP A 14 5.85 -11.09 -1.28
CA TRP A 14 4.83 -12.02 -0.81
C TRP A 14 5.48 -13.28 -0.25
N THR A 15 5.03 -13.71 0.92
CA THR A 15 5.43 -14.96 1.58
C THR A 15 4.17 -15.68 2.04
N ASP A 16 4.03 -16.96 1.71
CA ASP A 16 2.86 -17.80 2.05
C ASP A 16 1.51 -17.18 1.66
N GLY A 17 1.46 -16.50 0.51
CA GLY A 17 0.26 -15.81 0.03
C GLY A 17 -0.11 -14.56 0.82
N LYS A 18 0.78 -14.06 1.69
CA LYS A 18 0.60 -12.83 2.46
C LYS A 18 1.67 -11.80 2.09
N LYS A 19 1.30 -10.52 2.15
CA LYS A 19 2.22 -9.38 2.01
C LYS A 19 3.28 -9.45 3.11
N ASN A 20 4.55 -9.47 2.73
CA ASN A 20 5.64 -9.64 3.68
C ASN A 20 6.90 -9.00 3.10
N GLY A 21 7.69 -8.27 3.88
CA GLY A 21 8.79 -7.46 3.34
C GLY A 21 8.32 -6.07 2.91
N ARG A 22 9.04 -5.41 2.00
CA ARG A 22 8.69 -4.04 1.56
C ARG A 22 7.68 -4.08 0.41
N GLY A 23 6.71 -3.16 0.47
CA GLY A 23 5.71 -3.07 -0.60
C GLY A 23 4.89 -1.80 -0.58
N THR A 24 4.34 -1.52 -1.76
CA THR A 24 3.44 -0.41 -2.05
C THR A 24 2.02 -0.94 -2.20
N TYR A 25 1.10 -0.37 -1.44
CA TYR A 25 -0.32 -0.66 -1.52
C TYR A 25 -1.08 0.57 -2.00
N LYS A 26 -1.61 0.50 -3.22
CA LYS A 26 -2.46 1.51 -3.82
C LYS A 26 -3.91 1.15 -3.49
N PHE A 27 -4.56 2.01 -2.73
CA PHE A 27 -5.97 1.89 -2.40
C PHE A 27 -6.83 2.36 -3.57
N ALA A 28 -8.03 1.78 -3.70
CA ALA A 28 -8.99 2.16 -4.74
C ALA A 28 -9.46 3.63 -4.66
N ASN A 29 -9.29 4.28 -3.50
CA ASN A 29 -9.57 5.70 -3.31
C ASN A 29 -8.43 6.61 -3.83
N GLY A 30 -7.33 6.03 -4.33
CA GLY A 30 -6.15 6.75 -4.80
C GLY A 30 -5.06 6.94 -3.75
N ASP A 31 -5.30 6.57 -2.49
CA ASP A 31 -4.26 6.62 -1.47
C ASP A 31 -3.20 5.55 -1.74
N ILE A 32 -1.98 5.81 -1.32
CA ILE A 32 -0.84 4.92 -1.48
C ILE A 32 -0.17 4.76 -0.13
N TYR A 33 0.10 3.52 0.27
CA TYR A 33 0.95 3.23 1.41
C TYR A 33 2.19 2.50 0.93
N GLU A 34 3.36 3.01 1.27
CA GLU A 34 4.65 2.40 0.95
C GLU A 34 5.37 2.11 2.26
N GLY A 35 5.66 0.85 2.54
CA GLY A 35 6.25 0.49 3.82
C GLY A 35 6.54 -0.98 3.98
N GLU A 36 6.93 -1.35 5.20
CA GLU A 36 7.18 -2.73 5.55
C GLU A 36 5.88 -3.46 5.91
N TRP A 37 5.82 -4.73 5.52
CA TRP A 37 4.69 -5.63 5.68
C TRP A 37 5.17 -6.90 6.35
N LYS A 38 4.33 -7.47 7.20
CA LYS A 38 4.57 -8.75 7.85
C LYS A 38 3.24 -9.46 8.03
N ASP A 39 3.13 -10.68 7.51
CA ASP A 39 1.93 -11.52 7.61
C ASP A 39 0.64 -10.81 7.12
N GLY A 40 0.75 -9.99 6.07
CA GLY A 40 -0.37 -9.26 5.47
C GLY A 40 -0.70 -7.94 6.18
N LYS A 41 0.02 -7.57 7.24
CA LYS A 41 -0.19 -6.34 8.00
C LYS A 41 0.96 -5.37 7.77
N LYS A 42 0.66 -4.07 7.85
CA LYS A 42 1.66 -3.00 7.88
C LYS A 42 2.49 -3.16 9.16
N ASN A 43 3.80 -3.16 9.03
CA ASN A 43 4.72 -3.46 10.13
C ASN A 43 5.96 -2.58 10.02
N GLY A 44 6.20 -1.72 11.01
CA GLY A 44 7.32 -0.79 10.99
C GLY A 44 7.02 0.48 10.17
N ARG A 45 8.10 1.14 9.75
CA ARG A 45 8.03 2.44 9.07
C ARG A 45 7.32 2.33 7.72
N GLY A 46 6.49 3.33 7.45
CA GLY A 46 5.88 3.50 6.13
C GLY A 46 5.34 4.89 5.88
N THR A 47 5.20 5.22 4.61
CA THR A 47 4.73 6.49 4.12
C THR A 47 3.34 6.32 3.51
N TYR A 48 2.37 7.06 4.03
CA TYR A 48 1.07 7.27 3.39
C TYR A 48 1.11 8.48 2.50
N LYS A 49 0.79 8.30 1.22
CA LYS A 49 0.55 9.36 0.24
C LYS A 49 -0.95 9.36 -0.03
N PHE A 50 -1.65 10.37 0.45
CA PHE A 50 -3.08 10.49 0.23
C PHE A 50 -3.36 11.02 -1.18
N ALA A 51 -4.50 10.63 -1.76
CA ALA A 51 -4.90 11.08 -3.10
C ALA A 51 -5.01 12.62 -3.21
N ASN A 52 -5.22 13.30 -2.08
CA ASN A 52 -5.25 14.77 -1.99
C ASN A 52 -3.86 15.43 -2.06
N GLY A 53 -2.77 14.65 -2.16
CA GLY A 53 -1.39 15.12 -2.23
C GLY A 53 -0.70 15.24 -0.87
N ASN A 54 -1.40 15.00 0.25
CA ASN A 54 -0.77 14.99 1.57
C ASN A 54 0.07 13.73 1.77
N LEU A 55 1.19 13.88 2.45
CA LEU A 55 2.12 12.81 2.72
C LEU A 55 2.35 12.71 4.23
N HIS A 56 2.14 11.52 4.79
CA HIS A 56 2.29 11.24 6.21
C HIS A 56 3.24 10.06 6.39
N GLU A 57 4.35 10.29 7.07
CA GLU A 57 5.28 9.25 7.47
C GLU A 57 4.89 8.74 8.86
N GLY A 58 4.72 7.42 8.99
CA GLY A 58 4.49 6.73 10.25
C GLY A 58 5.66 5.81 10.57
N GLU A 59 6.02 5.72 11.85
CA GLU A 59 7.05 4.82 12.37
C GLU A 59 6.47 3.52 12.94
#